data_AF-A0A916K9T4-F1
#
_entry.id   AF-A0A916K9T4-F1
#
_cell.length_a   1.000
_cell.length_b   1.000
_cell.length_c   1.000
_cell.angle_alpha   90.00
_cell.angle_beta   90.00
_cell.angle_gamma   90.00
#
_symmetry.space_group_name_H-M   'P 1'
#
loop_
_entity.id
_entity.type
_entity.pdbx_description
1 polymer ?
#
loop_
_entity_poly.entity_id
_entity_poly.type
_entity_poly.pdbx_seq_one_letter_code
_entity_poly.pdbx_strand_id
1 'polypeptide(L)'
;MASRGDSLLQAVREYADNALRHGRDRYGDATPLLADGLNVRTGEHVRWKSDGQEWILSNLANQQHLFRTLSGLSRLTGEARYREAADQAMAFAFRELRYGDLLCWGGHMAYDLAGKKQVHASDKGPQHELKCHFPFYEWMFEVDPAQTRSYVEAVWNSHVTDWSNLEFSRHGKPRTPPEGGVWSRPYGGGDVFFEGQGLTFINAGSDLIYAASQLFRFGGDELPLQWAKRLARRYVETRHPDTGLGGYQFSISILPGPRGRGDRAVEQFGEQLLPERPIEAKLTSVGQLRTILGPAAICKLALAETLGEAGQEFGQWAAKDLIAYATHAYDLSDNTFHPVLTSGVRLTGIRMEKDGYYGRRGDVFQPVHGDALLFWSYVRGYRFAADPRLWSVARRIGLHLGLGDIGLEAGAAPALLETAGGLRSPHAMMGLLELYRWSGAEPYLDAAERVGLNLLHGSFRDGYFLRSPGSENMKLDCPEALMLLELAAALRGRAEEVPACVAGQSFFGAAYDGLGHQIDNSLLYR
;
A
#
# COMPACT_ATOMS: atom_id res chain seq x y z
N MET A 1 -8.62 10.31 -36.39
CA MET A 1 -9.14 9.70 -35.14
C MET A 1 -8.03 9.77 -34.12
N ALA A 2 -8.32 10.17 -32.88
CA ALA A 2 -7.34 10.03 -31.81
C ALA A 2 -6.99 8.53 -31.64
N SER A 3 -5.73 8.22 -31.38
CA SER A 3 -5.28 6.87 -31.09
C SER A 3 -5.78 6.40 -29.71
N ARG A 4 -5.89 5.08 -29.48
CA ARG A 4 -6.32 4.53 -28.18
C ARG A 4 -5.45 5.11 -27.05
N GLY A 5 -6.08 5.49 -25.94
CA GLY A 5 -5.38 6.08 -24.79
C GLY A 5 -4.89 7.53 -24.94
N ASP A 6 -5.24 8.26 -26.01
CA ASP A 6 -4.90 9.70 -26.15
C ASP A 6 -5.59 10.58 -25.10
N SER A 7 -6.88 10.39 -24.86
CA SER A 7 -7.61 11.14 -23.84
C SER A 7 -7.08 10.88 -22.43
N LEU A 8 -6.71 9.63 -22.13
CA LEU A 8 -6.15 9.23 -20.86
C LEU A 8 -4.79 9.90 -20.62
N LEU A 9 -3.87 9.81 -21.59
CA LEU A 9 -2.56 10.43 -21.49
C LEU A 9 -2.68 11.96 -21.36
N GLN A 10 -3.57 12.59 -22.13
CA GLN A 10 -3.77 14.02 -22.08
C GLN A 10 -4.29 14.49 -20.70
N ALA A 11 -5.23 13.75 -20.10
CA ALA A 11 -5.72 14.07 -18.76
C ALA A 11 -4.64 13.93 -17.68
N VAL A 12 -3.82 12.87 -17.75
CA VAL A 12 -2.69 12.69 -16.82
C VAL A 12 -1.64 13.80 -17.01
N ARG A 13 -1.40 14.23 -18.24
CA ARG A 13 -0.51 15.36 -18.55
C ARG A 13 -1.03 16.68 -17.97
N GLU A 14 -2.32 16.96 -18.15
CA GLU A 14 -2.97 18.15 -17.59
C GLU A 14 -2.93 18.16 -16.06
N TYR A 15 -3.19 17.00 -15.45
CA TYR A 15 -3.02 16.80 -14.01
C TYR A 15 -1.59 17.09 -13.53
N ALA A 16 -0.58 16.55 -14.21
CA ALA A 16 0.82 16.77 -13.84
C ALA A 16 1.23 18.24 -14.01
N ASP A 17 0.78 18.90 -15.08
CA ASP A 17 1.01 20.32 -15.31
C ASP A 17 0.41 21.18 -14.19
N ASN A 18 -0.81 20.85 -13.75
CA ASN A 18 -1.47 21.55 -12.65
C ASN A 18 -0.82 21.24 -11.30
N ALA A 19 -0.45 20.00 -11.03
CA ALA A 19 0.28 19.60 -9.83
C ALA A 19 1.60 20.37 -9.70
N LEU A 20 2.36 20.51 -10.79
CA LEU A 20 3.62 21.27 -10.79
C LEU A 20 3.39 22.80 -10.77
N ARG A 21 2.31 23.30 -11.38
CA ARG A 21 2.01 24.74 -11.37
C ARG A 21 1.54 25.21 -10.00
N HIS A 22 0.65 24.45 -9.37
CA HIS A 22 -0.06 24.87 -8.16
C HIS A 22 0.50 24.24 -6.89
N GLY A 23 1.10 23.05 -6.97
CA GLY A 23 1.66 22.32 -5.84
C GLY A 23 3.02 22.82 -5.37
N ARG A 24 3.79 23.51 -6.20
CA ARG A 24 5.12 24.01 -5.84
C ARG A 24 5.09 24.94 -4.63
N ASP A 25 6.11 24.78 -3.79
CA ASP A 25 6.41 25.71 -2.72
C ASP A 25 6.52 27.14 -3.25
N ARG A 26 5.78 28.05 -2.62
CA ARG A 26 5.65 29.46 -2.98
C ARG A 26 5.77 30.39 -1.78
N TYR A 27 6.28 29.87 -0.67
CA TYR A 27 6.42 30.60 0.58
C TYR A 27 7.89 30.93 0.81
N GLY A 28 8.22 32.17 1.19
CA GLY A 28 9.60 32.58 1.47
C GLY A 28 10.58 32.16 0.37
N ASP A 29 11.73 31.61 0.77
CA ASP A 29 12.67 30.97 -0.16
C ASP A 29 12.10 29.63 -0.62
N ALA A 30 11.65 29.60 -1.88
CA ALA A 30 10.98 28.44 -2.46
C ALA A 30 11.93 27.23 -2.53
N THR A 31 11.51 26.12 -1.93
CA THR A 31 12.15 24.81 -2.07
C THR A 31 11.63 24.09 -3.34
N PRO A 32 12.28 23.03 -3.82
CA PRO A 32 11.74 22.22 -4.93
C PRO A 32 10.59 21.29 -4.50
N LEU A 33 10.11 21.40 -3.27
CA LEU A 33 9.07 20.55 -2.72
C LEU A 33 7.68 20.90 -3.25
N LEU A 34 6.76 19.95 -3.11
CA LEU A 34 5.36 20.07 -3.48
C LEU A 34 4.49 19.90 -2.22
N ALA A 35 3.37 20.63 -2.13
CA ALA A 35 2.37 20.40 -1.10
C ALA A 35 1.66 19.06 -1.33
N ASP A 36 1.25 18.37 -0.26
CA ASP A 36 0.52 17.11 -0.35
C ASP A 36 -0.87 17.26 -0.99
N GLY A 37 -1.46 18.45 -0.89
CA GLY A 37 -2.82 18.66 -1.38
C GLY A 37 -3.16 20.12 -1.64
N LEU A 38 -4.19 20.29 -2.48
CA LEU A 38 -4.67 21.57 -2.98
C LEU A 38 -6.17 21.69 -2.76
N ASN A 39 -6.64 22.89 -2.44
CA ASN A 39 -8.04 23.23 -2.59
C ASN A 39 -8.39 23.26 -4.08
N VAL A 40 -9.44 22.53 -4.48
CA VAL A 40 -9.75 22.29 -5.89
C VAL A 40 -10.18 23.56 -6.63
N ARG A 41 -10.74 24.55 -5.91
CA ARG A 41 -11.26 25.79 -6.49
C ARG A 41 -10.23 26.91 -6.50
N THR A 42 -9.50 27.07 -5.41
CA THR A 42 -8.58 28.21 -5.23
C THR A 42 -7.14 27.87 -5.63
N GLY A 43 -6.78 26.59 -5.71
CA GLY A 43 -5.39 26.16 -5.87
C GLY A 43 -4.51 26.53 -4.67
N GLU A 44 -5.12 26.81 -3.51
CA GLU A 44 -4.41 27.01 -2.26
C GLU A 44 -3.93 25.69 -1.67
N HIS A 45 -2.77 25.70 -1.01
CA HIS A 45 -2.26 24.51 -0.35
C HIS A 45 -3.07 24.19 0.90
N VAL A 46 -3.36 22.91 1.09
CA VAL A 46 -4.14 22.41 2.21
C VAL A 46 -3.36 22.56 3.51
N ARG A 47 -4.08 22.89 4.59
CA ARG A 47 -3.49 23.14 5.92
C ARG A 47 -3.91 22.05 6.91
N TRP A 48 -2.93 21.53 7.64
CA TRP A 48 -3.15 20.69 8.82
C TRP A 48 -3.09 21.55 10.08
N LYS A 49 -4.09 21.45 10.96
CA LYS A 49 -4.13 22.23 12.21
C LYS A 49 -3.76 21.34 13.39
N SER A 50 -2.70 21.66 14.11
CA SER A 50 -2.22 20.84 15.23
C SER A 50 -1.56 21.70 16.29
N ASP A 51 -2.04 21.58 17.54
CA ASP A 51 -1.57 22.31 18.71
C ASP A 51 -1.54 23.83 18.51
N GLY A 52 -2.59 24.37 17.87
CA GLY A 52 -2.68 25.80 17.56
C GLY A 52 -1.73 26.29 16.46
N GLN A 53 -1.01 25.39 15.81
CA GLN A 53 -0.23 25.68 14.60
C GLN A 53 -0.98 25.23 13.35
N GLU A 54 -0.66 25.86 12.22
CA GLU A 54 -1.10 25.42 10.90
C GLU A 54 0.12 25.05 10.06
N TRP A 55 0.12 23.84 9.50
CA TRP A 55 1.20 23.33 8.66
C TRP A 55 0.71 23.11 7.24
N ILE A 56 1.52 23.52 6.27
CA ILE A 56 1.32 23.15 4.86
C ILE A 56 2.22 21.95 4.59
N LEU A 57 1.62 20.76 4.62
CA LEU A 57 2.39 19.52 4.60
C LEU A 57 2.98 19.27 3.21
N SER A 58 4.29 19.02 3.18
CA SER A 58 5.01 18.35 2.10
C SER A 58 5.61 17.07 2.69
N ASN A 59 5.04 15.94 2.36
CA ASN A 59 5.46 14.62 2.83
C ASN A 59 5.73 13.74 1.61
N LEU A 60 7.00 13.57 1.24
CA LEU A 60 7.34 12.81 0.05
C LEU A 60 6.87 11.34 0.12
N ALA A 61 6.71 10.75 1.31
CA ALA A 61 6.13 9.42 1.44
C ALA A 61 4.67 9.38 0.94
N ASN A 62 3.99 10.53 1.01
CA ASN A 62 2.65 10.79 0.49
C ASN A 62 2.67 11.46 -0.88
N GLN A 63 3.68 11.18 -1.72
CA GLN A 63 3.79 11.69 -3.09
C GLN A 63 4.38 10.64 -4.05
N GLN A 64 4.47 9.38 -3.61
CA GLN A 64 5.17 8.32 -4.35
C GLN A 64 4.43 7.87 -5.61
N HIS A 65 3.10 8.01 -5.69
CA HIS A 65 2.35 7.83 -6.93
C HIS A 65 2.53 9.01 -7.89
N LEU A 66 2.59 10.23 -7.35
CA LEU A 66 2.90 11.43 -8.15
C LEU A 66 4.26 11.28 -8.83
N PHE A 67 5.31 10.93 -8.09
CA PHE A 67 6.66 10.80 -8.67
C PHE A 67 6.77 9.66 -9.70
N ARG A 68 6.05 8.54 -9.49
CA ARG A 68 5.92 7.50 -10.54
C ARG A 68 5.24 8.05 -11.79
N THR A 69 4.17 8.82 -11.62
CA THR A 69 3.42 9.45 -12.72
C THR A 69 4.31 10.43 -13.50
N LEU A 70 5.04 11.31 -12.81
CA LEU A 70 5.94 12.28 -13.43
C LEU A 70 7.10 11.61 -14.20
N SER A 71 7.68 10.55 -13.62
CA SER A 71 8.73 9.75 -14.26
C SER A 71 8.20 9.03 -15.52
N GLY A 72 7.05 8.35 -15.41
CA GLY A 72 6.39 7.68 -16.53
C GLY A 72 5.98 8.64 -17.65
N LEU A 73 5.45 9.83 -17.31
CA LEU A 73 5.11 10.86 -18.29
C LEU A 73 6.34 11.32 -19.06
N SER A 74 7.46 11.56 -18.39
CA SER A 74 8.71 11.96 -19.05
C SER A 74 9.17 10.92 -20.06
N ARG A 75 9.11 9.63 -19.69
CA ARG A 75 9.47 8.51 -20.57
C ARG A 75 8.52 8.43 -21.78
N LEU A 76 7.22 8.55 -21.55
CA LEU A 76 6.21 8.45 -22.62
C LEU A 76 6.19 9.65 -23.59
N THR A 77 6.36 10.88 -23.09
CA THR A 77 6.22 12.10 -23.90
C THR A 77 7.56 12.70 -24.34
N GLY A 78 8.67 12.31 -23.71
CA GLY A 78 9.99 12.92 -23.92
C GLY A 78 10.18 14.26 -23.20
N GLU A 79 9.20 14.73 -22.42
CA GLU A 79 9.30 16.00 -21.69
C GLU A 79 10.01 15.83 -20.34
N ALA A 80 11.31 16.13 -20.30
CA ALA A 80 12.15 15.94 -19.11
C ALA A 80 11.66 16.71 -17.86
N ARG A 81 10.92 17.81 -18.04
CA ARG A 81 10.46 18.70 -16.95
C ARG A 81 9.72 17.99 -15.82
N TYR A 82 8.99 16.91 -16.11
CA TYR A 82 8.24 16.17 -15.09
C TYR A 82 9.20 15.39 -14.19
N ARG A 83 10.13 14.66 -14.79
CA ARG A 83 11.15 13.89 -14.06
C ARG A 83 12.12 14.79 -13.31
N GLU A 84 12.55 15.89 -13.92
CA GLU A 84 13.42 16.88 -13.27
C GLU A 84 12.80 17.45 -11.99
N ALA A 85 11.49 17.71 -11.98
CA ALA A 85 10.80 18.18 -10.78
C ALA A 85 10.82 17.13 -9.64
N ALA A 86 10.65 15.85 -9.98
CA ALA A 86 10.78 14.76 -9.01
C ALA A 86 12.23 14.71 -8.48
N ASP A 87 13.22 14.67 -9.36
CA ASP A 87 14.63 14.54 -8.99
C ASP A 87 15.10 15.69 -8.07
N GLN A 88 14.65 16.92 -8.33
CA GLN A 88 14.94 18.06 -7.47
C GLN A 88 14.33 17.92 -6.08
N ALA A 89 13.09 17.43 -5.95
CA ALA A 89 12.44 17.20 -4.66
C ALA A 89 13.17 16.11 -3.86
N MET A 90 13.59 15.01 -4.49
CA MET A 90 14.32 13.94 -3.80
C MET A 90 15.73 14.36 -3.41
N ALA A 91 16.45 15.03 -4.30
CA ALA A 91 17.78 15.56 -4.00
C ALA A 91 17.72 16.54 -2.82
N PHE A 92 16.68 17.36 -2.72
CA PHE A 92 16.43 18.20 -1.56
C PHE A 92 16.14 17.36 -0.31
N ALA A 93 15.27 16.36 -0.39
CA ALA A 93 14.92 15.52 0.75
C ALA A 93 16.12 14.74 1.32
N PHE A 94 17.02 14.23 0.46
CA PHE A 94 18.24 13.57 0.90
C PHE A 94 19.22 14.51 1.62
N ARG A 95 19.19 15.81 1.32
CA ARG A 95 20.05 16.81 1.98
C ARG A 95 19.41 17.38 3.25
N GLU A 96 18.15 17.80 3.15
CA GLU A 96 17.52 18.69 4.14
C GLU A 96 16.45 18.00 4.99
N LEU A 97 15.83 16.92 4.49
CA LEU A 97 14.69 16.27 5.18
C LEU A 97 15.12 15.00 5.91
N ARG A 98 16.18 15.08 6.69
CA ARG A 98 16.75 13.95 7.44
C ARG A 98 16.22 13.86 8.87
N TYR A 99 15.98 12.63 9.33
CA TYR A 99 15.76 12.28 10.73
C TYR A 99 16.79 11.18 11.07
N GLY A 100 17.99 11.60 11.46
CA GLY A 100 19.16 10.73 11.38
C GLY A 100 19.41 10.29 9.93
N ASP A 101 19.56 8.99 9.69
CA ASP A 101 19.63 8.44 8.33
C ASP A 101 18.28 8.10 7.70
N LEU A 102 17.19 8.25 8.47
CA LEU A 102 15.84 8.17 7.95
C LEU A 102 15.47 9.49 7.25
N LEU A 103 14.42 9.44 6.43
CA LEU A 103 13.76 10.64 5.93
C LEU A 103 12.68 11.10 6.91
N CYS A 104 12.52 12.42 7.02
CA CYS A 104 11.43 13.06 7.76
C CYS A 104 10.16 13.03 6.90
N TRP A 105 9.47 11.89 6.94
CA TRP A 105 8.30 11.60 6.13
C TRP A 105 7.47 10.46 6.73
N GLY A 106 6.42 10.04 6.03
CA GLY A 106 5.61 8.87 6.39
C GLY A 106 4.42 9.22 7.28
N GLY A 107 3.99 8.28 8.11
CA GLY A 107 2.73 8.40 8.86
C GLY A 107 2.69 9.53 9.89
N HIS A 108 3.84 9.97 10.42
CA HIS A 108 3.88 10.86 11.59
C HIS A 108 4.87 12.02 11.48
N MET A 109 5.50 12.22 10.32
CA MET A 109 6.44 13.31 10.08
C MET A 109 6.25 13.90 8.69
N ALA A 110 6.49 15.19 8.55
CA ALA A 110 6.42 15.91 7.28
C ALA A 110 7.27 17.18 7.34
N TYR A 111 7.36 17.90 6.24
CA TYR A 111 7.90 19.26 6.19
C TYR A 111 6.77 20.28 6.05
N ASP A 112 6.81 21.35 6.84
CA ASP A 112 5.90 22.49 6.70
C ASP A 112 6.48 23.50 5.71
N LEU A 113 5.88 23.62 4.53
CA LEU A 113 6.36 24.50 3.45
C LEU A 113 6.38 25.97 3.86
N ALA A 114 5.37 26.44 4.60
CA ALA A 114 5.31 27.84 5.02
C ALA A 114 6.27 28.13 6.18
N GLY A 115 6.31 27.23 7.17
CA GLY A 115 7.17 27.37 8.35
C GLY A 115 8.64 27.00 8.12
N LYS A 116 8.98 26.43 6.96
CA LYS A 116 10.33 25.99 6.57
C LYS A 116 11.00 25.05 7.57
N LYS A 117 10.20 24.17 8.17
CA LYS A 117 10.65 23.30 9.27
C LYS A 117 10.04 21.90 9.17
N GLN A 118 10.78 20.93 9.68
CA GLN A 118 10.25 19.59 9.91
C GLN A 118 9.21 19.62 11.04
N VAL A 119 8.09 18.93 10.84
CA VAL A 119 6.98 18.81 11.79
C VAL A 119 6.65 17.34 12.03
N HIS A 120 6.04 17.04 13.17
CA HIS A 120 5.67 15.68 13.54
C HIS A 120 4.38 15.64 14.33
N ALA A 121 3.72 14.48 14.34
CA ALA A 121 2.53 14.23 15.13
C ALA A 121 2.83 14.42 16.62
N SER A 122 2.26 15.45 17.24
CA SER A 122 2.53 15.78 18.64
C SER A 122 2.09 14.69 19.61
N ASP A 123 1.04 13.94 19.29
CA ASP A 123 0.53 12.83 20.10
C ASP A 123 1.36 11.53 19.97
N LYS A 124 2.33 11.49 19.05
CA LYS A 124 3.22 10.33 18.80
C LYS A 124 4.71 10.63 18.95
N GLY A 125 5.07 11.92 18.89
CA GLY A 125 6.45 12.38 18.74
C GLY A 125 7.03 12.12 17.34
N PRO A 126 8.30 12.47 17.10
CA PRO A 126 8.97 12.17 15.84
C PRO A 126 9.19 10.66 15.72
N GLN A 127 8.47 10.03 14.81
CA GLN A 127 8.50 8.59 14.55
C GLN A 127 8.47 8.37 13.04
N HIS A 128 9.42 7.59 12.53
CA HIS A 128 9.33 7.11 11.15
C HIS A 128 8.34 5.96 11.09
N GLU A 129 7.40 6.03 10.15
CA GLU A 129 6.40 5.00 9.95
C GLU A 129 6.01 4.91 8.48
N LEU A 130 6.08 3.70 7.95
CA LEU A 130 5.50 3.31 6.67
C LEU A 130 4.54 2.15 6.93
N LYS A 131 3.37 2.22 6.29
CA LYS A 131 2.40 1.12 6.23
C LYS A 131 1.90 0.97 4.80
N CYS A 132 2.32 -0.10 4.14
CA CYS A 132 2.09 -0.35 2.73
C CYS A 132 2.39 0.87 1.84
N HIS A 133 3.39 1.69 2.15
CA HIS A 133 3.70 2.89 1.34
C HIS A 133 4.35 2.51 0.00
N PHE A 134 5.23 1.52 0.05
CA PHE A 134 6.04 1.03 -1.08
C PHE A 134 6.70 2.18 -1.88
N PRO A 135 7.66 2.91 -1.28
CA PRO A 135 8.34 4.02 -1.95
C PRO A 135 8.91 3.66 -3.33
N PHE A 136 9.02 4.63 -4.21
CA PHE A 136 9.58 4.47 -5.55
C PHE A 136 11.11 4.39 -5.48
N TYR A 137 11.63 3.33 -4.86
CA TYR A 137 13.05 3.16 -4.58
C TYR A 137 13.93 3.14 -5.84
N GLU A 138 13.39 2.72 -7.00
CA GLU A 138 14.12 2.76 -8.27
C GLU A 138 14.48 4.20 -8.65
N TRP A 139 13.52 5.12 -8.53
CA TRP A 139 13.76 6.54 -8.73
C TRP A 139 14.69 7.14 -7.68
N MET A 140 14.48 6.79 -6.41
CA MET A 140 15.38 7.25 -5.34
C MET A 140 16.83 6.85 -5.64
N PHE A 141 17.04 5.60 -6.08
CA PHE A 141 18.35 5.06 -6.44
C PHE A 141 18.92 5.73 -7.69
N GLU A 142 18.11 6.01 -8.70
CA GLU A 142 18.53 6.77 -9.90
C GLU A 142 18.98 8.20 -9.54
N VAL A 143 18.40 8.83 -8.52
CA VAL A 143 18.80 10.16 -8.03
C VAL A 143 20.10 10.09 -7.22
N ASP A 144 20.15 9.19 -6.22
CA ASP A 144 21.34 8.99 -5.40
C ASP A 144 21.38 7.55 -4.85
N PRO A 145 22.21 6.67 -5.44
CA PRO A 145 22.37 5.28 -5.01
C PRO A 145 22.83 5.14 -3.55
N ALA A 146 23.75 6.01 -3.11
CA ALA A 146 24.37 5.91 -1.79
C ALA A 146 23.38 6.34 -0.70
N GLN A 147 22.68 7.46 -0.92
CA GLN A 147 21.66 7.94 0.01
C GLN A 147 20.45 7.00 0.05
N THR A 148 20.09 6.36 -1.06
CA THR A 148 19.02 5.36 -1.09
C THR A 148 19.39 4.11 -0.30
N ARG A 149 20.61 3.58 -0.47
CA ARG A 149 21.10 2.48 0.35
C ARG A 149 21.11 2.85 1.84
N SER A 150 21.70 4.00 2.18
CA SER A 150 21.73 4.52 3.55
C SER A 150 20.33 4.59 4.16
N TYR A 151 19.36 5.12 3.42
CA TYR A 151 17.97 5.21 3.86
C TYR A 151 17.35 3.82 4.10
N VAL A 152 17.47 2.87 3.17
CA VAL A 152 16.89 1.52 3.34
C VAL A 152 17.51 0.79 4.53
N GLU A 153 18.83 0.90 4.70
CA GLU A 153 19.53 0.34 5.86
C GLU A 153 19.07 0.98 7.17
N ALA A 154 18.86 2.31 7.18
CA ALA A 154 18.32 3.03 8.33
C ALA A 154 16.89 2.59 8.67
N VAL A 155 16.02 2.39 7.67
CA VAL A 155 14.66 1.87 7.89
C VAL A 155 14.71 0.53 8.61
N TRP A 156 15.55 -0.40 8.17
CA TRP A 156 15.71 -1.69 8.86
C TRP A 156 16.30 -1.55 10.25
N ASN A 157 17.38 -0.77 10.39
CA ASN A 157 18.07 -0.55 11.67
C ASN A 157 17.15 0.06 12.74
N SER A 158 16.28 0.96 12.32
CA SER A 158 15.38 1.72 13.19
C SER A 158 14.12 0.96 13.58
N HIS A 159 13.62 0.07 12.71
CA HIS A 159 12.38 -0.66 12.94
C HIS A 159 12.57 -2.04 13.56
N VAL A 160 13.63 -2.77 13.19
CA VAL A 160 13.93 -4.10 13.76
C VAL A 160 14.52 -3.92 15.16
N THR A 161 13.80 -4.40 16.17
CA THR A 161 14.17 -4.29 17.59
C THR A 161 14.99 -5.46 18.06
N ASP A 162 14.74 -6.66 17.52
CA ASP A 162 15.54 -7.85 17.76
C ASP A 162 15.80 -8.56 16.42
N TRP A 163 17.06 -8.58 16.02
CA TRP A 163 17.50 -9.18 14.76
C TRP A 163 17.56 -10.71 14.83
N SER A 164 17.58 -11.30 16.03
CA SER A 164 17.66 -12.74 16.19
C SER A 164 16.37 -13.45 15.76
N ASN A 165 15.21 -12.83 16.01
CA ASN A 165 13.87 -13.37 15.74
C ASN A 165 13.02 -12.50 14.80
N LEU A 166 13.56 -11.35 14.36
CA LEU A 166 12.89 -10.33 13.56
C LEU A 166 11.71 -9.64 14.24
N GLU A 167 11.74 -9.51 15.56
CA GLU A 167 10.86 -8.56 16.23
C GLU A 167 11.10 -7.15 15.68
N PHE A 168 10.02 -6.47 15.30
CA PHE A 168 10.09 -5.11 14.80
C PHE A 168 8.86 -4.31 15.24
N SER A 169 9.00 -2.99 15.17
CA SER A 169 7.92 -2.03 15.41
C SER A 169 7.60 -1.30 14.11
N ARG A 170 6.30 -1.05 13.86
CA ARG A 170 5.82 -0.09 12.85
C ARG A 170 6.35 1.35 13.02
N HIS A 171 6.84 1.72 14.20
CA HIS A 171 7.49 3.00 14.45
C HIS A 171 8.99 2.79 14.63
N GLY A 172 9.79 3.55 13.89
CA GLY A 172 11.24 3.55 13.95
C GLY A 172 11.80 4.89 14.43
N LYS A 173 12.93 4.82 15.14
CA LYS A 173 13.74 5.98 15.54
C LYS A 173 15.19 5.78 15.08
N PRO A 174 15.95 6.85 14.81
CA PRO A 174 17.35 6.77 14.42
C PRO A 174 18.13 5.94 15.43
N ARG A 175 18.97 5.06 14.89
CA ARG A 175 19.85 4.18 15.66
C ARG A 175 21.19 4.12 14.95
N THR A 176 22.26 4.01 15.71
CA THR A 176 23.58 3.74 15.16
C THR A 176 23.60 2.31 14.60
N PRO A 177 24.04 2.08 13.35
CA PRO A 177 24.26 0.73 12.84
C PRO A 177 25.40 0.04 13.61
N PRO A 178 25.48 -1.30 13.60
CA PRO A 178 26.55 -2.01 14.27
C PRO A 178 27.82 -1.93 13.40
N GLU A 179 28.95 -2.32 13.97
CA GLU A 179 30.14 -2.58 13.18
C GLU A 179 29.87 -3.66 12.11
N GLY A 180 30.33 -3.45 10.88
CA GLY A 180 30.03 -4.33 9.74
C GLY A 180 28.69 -4.07 9.03
N GLY A 181 27.92 -3.05 9.45
CA GLY A 181 26.68 -2.65 8.78
C GLY A 181 25.44 -3.43 9.22
N VAL A 182 24.26 -2.98 8.80
CA VAL A 182 23.01 -3.45 9.42
C VAL A 182 22.73 -4.93 9.18
N TRP A 183 23.18 -5.46 8.04
CA TRP A 183 22.94 -6.83 7.59
C TRP A 183 23.87 -7.88 8.19
N SER A 184 24.95 -7.46 8.89
CA SER A 184 25.95 -8.36 9.49
C SER A 184 25.47 -9.08 10.75
N ARG A 185 24.29 -8.71 11.25
CA ARG A 185 23.78 -9.20 12.52
C ARG A 185 23.46 -10.69 12.48
N PRO A 186 23.57 -11.39 13.63
CA PRO A 186 23.18 -12.78 13.70
C PRO A 186 21.66 -12.93 13.60
N TYR A 187 21.22 -13.96 12.89
CA TYR A 187 19.82 -14.41 12.87
C TYR A 187 19.72 -15.78 13.54
N GLY A 188 18.89 -15.89 14.57
CA GLY A 188 18.67 -17.14 15.31
C GLY A 188 17.42 -17.89 14.88
N GLY A 189 16.42 -17.21 14.34
CA GLY A 189 15.08 -17.77 14.11
C GLY A 189 14.34 -17.98 15.42
N GLY A 190 13.75 -19.15 15.59
CA GLY A 190 12.95 -19.53 16.77
C GLY A 190 11.46 -19.59 16.49
N ASP A 191 10.71 -20.06 17.47
CA ASP A 191 9.28 -20.34 17.30
C ASP A 191 8.48 -19.07 17.02
N VAL A 192 7.42 -19.24 16.22
CA VAL A 192 6.27 -18.33 16.24
C VAL A 192 5.12 -19.07 16.94
N PHE A 193 4.38 -18.44 17.83
CA PHE A 193 4.48 -17.03 18.23
C PHE A 193 5.41 -16.84 19.44
N PHE A 194 6.05 -15.69 19.52
CA PHE A 194 6.83 -15.26 20.69
C PHE A 194 6.25 -13.96 21.26
N GLU A 195 6.42 -13.73 22.56
CA GLU A 195 6.01 -12.49 23.20
C GLU A 195 7.03 -11.37 22.91
N GLY A 196 6.54 -10.18 22.57
CA GLY A 196 7.39 -9.05 22.22
C GLY A 196 6.67 -7.70 22.35
N GLN A 197 7.45 -6.64 22.52
CA GLN A 197 6.94 -5.25 22.52
C GLN A 197 6.73 -4.71 21.09
N GLY A 198 7.37 -5.34 20.10
CA GLY A 198 7.22 -5.05 18.69
C GLY A 198 5.89 -5.54 18.13
N LEU A 199 5.13 -4.61 17.54
CA LEU A 199 3.92 -4.92 16.78
C LEU A 199 4.30 -5.27 15.34
N THR A 200 4.51 -6.56 15.10
CA THR A 200 5.03 -7.14 13.83
C THR A 200 3.98 -7.17 12.71
N PHE A 201 3.18 -6.12 12.58
CA PHE A 201 2.08 -6.00 11.63
C PHE A 201 2.57 -6.07 10.18
N ILE A 202 1.90 -6.86 9.33
CA ILE A 202 2.25 -7.04 7.92
C ILE A 202 2.19 -5.74 7.11
N ASN A 203 1.40 -4.73 7.52
CA ASN A 203 1.38 -3.46 6.81
C ASN A 203 2.71 -2.71 6.89
N ALA A 204 3.43 -2.78 8.01
CA ALA A 204 4.78 -2.22 8.13
C ALA A 204 5.86 -3.24 7.71
N GLY A 205 5.64 -4.52 7.98
CA GLY A 205 6.55 -5.59 7.56
C GLY A 205 6.69 -5.68 6.04
N SER A 206 5.63 -5.40 5.28
CA SER A 206 5.65 -5.38 3.82
C SER A 206 6.54 -4.26 3.27
N ASP A 207 6.58 -3.08 3.91
CA ASP A 207 7.51 -2.00 3.54
C ASP A 207 8.97 -2.40 3.79
N LEU A 208 9.28 -3.07 4.91
CA LEU A 208 10.62 -3.61 5.18
C LEU A 208 11.04 -4.64 4.13
N ILE A 209 10.17 -5.62 3.84
CA ILE A 209 10.39 -6.66 2.82
C ILE A 209 10.65 -6.01 1.46
N TYR A 210 9.81 -5.06 1.07
CA TYR A 210 9.92 -4.37 -0.22
C TYR A 210 11.22 -3.56 -0.30
N ALA A 211 11.53 -2.74 0.69
CA ALA A 211 12.73 -1.90 0.70
C ALA A 211 14.03 -2.71 0.57
N ALA A 212 14.20 -3.77 1.37
CA ALA A 212 15.41 -4.59 1.30
C ALA A 212 15.51 -5.38 -0.01
N SER A 213 14.37 -5.87 -0.53
CA SER A 213 14.33 -6.55 -1.83
C SER A 213 14.75 -5.63 -2.99
N GLN A 214 14.44 -4.34 -2.89
CA GLN A 214 14.85 -3.36 -3.89
C GLN A 214 16.38 -3.14 -3.93
N LEU A 215 17.09 -3.22 -2.80
CA LEU A 215 18.56 -3.14 -2.82
C LEU A 215 19.21 -4.28 -3.62
N PHE A 216 18.65 -5.48 -3.51
CA PHE A 216 19.08 -6.60 -4.36
C PHE A 216 18.79 -6.31 -5.83
N ARG A 217 17.59 -5.80 -6.16
CA ARG A 217 17.24 -5.45 -7.54
C ARG A 217 18.22 -4.46 -8.17
N PHE A 218 18.72 -3.49 -7.42
CA PHE A 218 19.60 -2.44 -7.96
C PHE A 218 21.07 -2.84 -8.03
N GLY A 219 21.55 -3.62 -7.06
CA GLY A 219 22.98 -3.87 -6.89
C GLY A 219 23.40 -5.33 -6.77
N GLY A 220 22.45 -6.28 -6.81
CA GLY A 220 22.72 -7.71 -6.64
C GLY A 220 23.14 -8.12 -5.21
N ASP A 221 22.92 -7.26 -4.21
CA ASP A 221 23.28 -7.58 -2.82
C ASP A 221 22.32 -8.63 -2.22
N GLU A 222 22.83 -9.85 -2.05
CA GLU A 222 22.09 -10.99 -1.54
C GLU A 222 21.71 -10.84 -0.06
N LEU A 223 22.46 -10.08 0.74
CA LEU A 223 22.23 -10.00 2.18
C LEU A 223 20.89 -9.30 2.53
N PRO A 224 20.57 -8.09 2.00
CA PRO A 224 19.25 -7.50 2.13
C PRO A 224 18.13 -8.44 1.67
N LEU A 225 18.29 -9.12 0.53
CA LEU A 225 17.27 -10.05 0.03
C LEU A 225 17.06 -11.22 1.00
N GLN A 226 18.14 -11.78 1.54
CA GLN A 226 18.07 -12.84 2.54
C GLN A 226 17.26 -12.39 3.77
N TRP A 227 17.50 -11.17 4.26
CA TRP A 227 16.75 -10.60 5.38
C TRP A 227 15.28 -10.34 5.03
N ALA A 228 14.99 -9.83 3.83
CA ALA A 228 13.62 -9.67 3.34
C ALA A 228 12.86 -11.01 3.30
N LYS A 229 13.51 -12.07 2.80
CA LYS A 229 12.96 -13.43 2.76
C LYS A 229 12.74 -14.00 4.16
N ARG A 230 13.69 -13.82 5.09
CA ARG A 230 13.51 -14.23 6.50
C ARG A 230 12.29 -13.55 7.12
N LEU A 231 12.13 -12.24 6.93
CA LEU A 231 10.99 -11.49 7.47
C LEU A 231 9.67 -11.94 6.86
N ALA A 232 9.61 -12.08 5.53
CA ALA A 232 8.42 -12.60 4.86
C ALA A 232 8.06 -14.02 5.33
N ARG A 233 9.07 -14.87 5.57
CA ARG A 233 8.89 -16.23 6.09
C ARG A 233 8.33 -16.26 7.51
N ARG A 234 8.62 -15.28 8.38
CA ARG A 234 8.01 -15.23 9.73
C ARG A 234 6.48 -15.21 9.68
N TYR A 235 5.88 -14.56 8.69
CA TYR A 235 4.44 -14.60 8.49
C TYR A 235 3.96 -15.98 8.01
N VAL A 236 4.74 -16.66 7.16
CA VAL A 236 4.41 -17.99 6.64
C VAL A 236 4.44 -19.03 7.76
N GLU A 237 5.36 -18.90 8.71
CA GLU A 237 5.48 -19.79 9.86
C GLU A 237 4.27 -19.71 10.81
N THR A 238 3.46 -18.64 10.71
CA THR A 238 2.21 -18.51 11.51
C THR A 238 1.04 -19.33 10.96
N ARG A 239 1.17 -19.89 9.76
CA ARG A 239 0.06 -20.56 9.08
C ARG A 239 -0.42 -21.76 9.87
N HIS A 240 -1.73 -21.86 10.02
CA HIS A 240 -2.33 -23.05 10.60
C HIS A 240 -2.09 -24.26 9.68
N PRO A 241 -1.65 -25.42 10.20
CA PRO A 241 -1.25 -26.56 9.38
C PRO A 241 -2.40 -27.10 8.50
N ASP A 242 -3.64 -27.05 8.98
CA ASP A 242 -4.78 -27.62 8.26
C ASP A 242 -5.42 -26.66 7.23
N THR A 243 -5.43 -25.35 7.53
CA THR A 243 -6.15 -24.37 6.68
C THR A 243 -5.19 -23.55 5.80
N GLY A 244 -3.91 -23.53 6.15
CA GLY A 244 -2.92 -22.65 5.52
C GLY A 244 -3.13 -21.15 5.80
N LEU A 245 -4.13 -20.76 6.60
CA LEU A 245 -4.38 -19.36 6.96
C LEU A 245 -3.26 -18.85 7.86
N GLY A 246 -2.58 -17.78 7.42
CA GLY A 246 -1.66 -16.99 8.23
C GLY A 246 -2.36 -15.79 8.87
N GLY A 247 -1.70 -15.15 9.82
CA GLY A 247 -2.22 -13.98 10.52
C GLY A 247 -1.69 -12.64 10.05
N TYR A 248 -2.10 -11.59 10.76
CA TYR A 248 -1.68 -10.21 10.49
C TYR A 248 -0.28 -9.86 11.04
N GLN A 249 0.23 -10.66 11.98
CA GLN A 249 1.51 -10.49 12.67
C GLN A 249 2.05 -11.85 13.13
N PHE A 250 3.29 -11.90 13.61
CA PHE A 250 3.94 -13.15 14.06
C PHE A 250 4.45 -13.11 15.51
N SER A 251 4.18 -12.04 16.25
CA SER A 251 4.43 -11.89 17.68
C SER A 251 3.14 -11.74 18.49
N ILE A 252 3.18 -12.09 19.77
CA ILE A 252 2.16 -11.79 20.78
C ILE A 252 2.55 -10.47 21.44
N SER A 253 1.65 -9.49 21.40
CA SER A 253 1.95 -8.13 21.88
C SER A 253 2.07 -8.08 23.41
N ILE A 254 3.18 -7.52 23.91
CA ILE A 254 3.30 -6.99 25.28
C ILE A 254 3.25 -5.46 25.20
N LEU A 255 2.13 -4.87 25.59
CA LEU A 255 1.92 -3.43 25.50
C LEU A 255 2.34 -2.69 26.78
N PRO A 256 2.86 -1.44 26.67
CA PRO A 256 3.16 -0.61 27.83
C PRO A 256 1.89 -0.30 28.66
N GLY A 257 2.01 -0.38 29.99
CA GLY A 257 0.94 -0.02 30.94
C GLY A 257 1.22 -0.55 32.35
N PRO A 258 0.50 -0.08 33.38
CA PRO A 258 0.63 -0.64 34.73
C PRO A 258 0.22 -2.13 34.67
N ARG A 259 1.23 -3.01 34.79
CA ARG A 259 1.24 -4.49 34.63
C ARG A 259 1.52 -5.08 33.24
N GLY A 260 1.76 -4.25 32.22
CA GLY A 260 1.86 -4.70 30.83
C GLY A 260 0.48 -5.12 30.32
N ARG A 261 -0.11 -4.36 29.40
CA ARG A 261 -1.35 -4.83 28.75
C ARG A 261 -1.01 -5.96 27.80
N GLY A 262 -1.83 -7.00 27.79
CA GLY A 262 -1.57 -8.21 27.02
C GLY A 262 -1.92 -8.04 25.55
N ASP A 263 -1.89 -9.15 24.83
CA ASP A 263 -2.42 -9.25 23.47
C ASP A 263 -3.89 -8.81 23.45
N ARG A 264 -4.24 -7.89 22.53
CA ARG A 264 -5.58 -7.27 22.55
C ARG A 264 -6.70 -8.23 22.15
N ALA A 265 -6.40 -9.30 21.40
CA ALA A 265 -7.39 -10.32 21.11
C ALA A 265 -7.67 -11.18 22.35
N VAL A 266 -6.63 -11.47 23.14
CA VAL A 266 -6.81 -12.14 24.45
C VAL A 266 -7.66 -11.27 25.38
N GLU A 267 -7.34 -9.97 25.49
CA GLU A 267 -8.09 -9.04 26.36
C GLU A 267 -9.58 -8.98 26.00
N GLN A 268 -9.89 -8.91 24.71
CA GLN A 268 -11.28 -8.74 24.25
C GLN A 268 -12.05 -10.06 24.14
N PHE A 269 -11.40 -11.14 23.73
CA PHE A 269 -12.06 -12.40 23.33
C PHE A 269 -11.57 -13.63 24.08
N GLY A 270 -10.60 -13.54 24.99
CA GLY A 270 -9.99 -14.70 25.65
C GLY A 270 -10.99 -15.61 26.38
N GLU A 271 -12.03 -15.04 26.99
CA GLU A 271 -13.14 -15.79 27.59
C GLU A 271 -14.16 -16.24 26.54
N GLN A 272 -14.59 -15.32 25.67
CA GLN A 272 -15.64 -15.56 24.68
C GLN A 272 -15.26 -16.63 23.64
N LEU A 273 -13.98 -16.71 23.27
CA LEU A 273 -13.42 -17.63 22.29
C LEU A 273 -12.39 -18.58 22.92
N LEU A 274 -12.57 -18.93 24.20
CA LEU A 274 -11.61 -19.75 24.96
C LEU A 274 -11.13 -21.03 24.24
N PRO A 275 -12.00 -21.81 23.55
CA PRO A 275 -11.55 -23.00 22.82
C PRO A 275 -10.50 -22.71 21.74
N GLU A 276 -10.56 -21.52 21.15
CA GLU A 276 -9.69 -21.10 20.05
C GLU A 276 -8.39 -20.44 20.51
N ARG A 277 -8.32 -20.04 21.79
CA ARG A 277 -7.18 -19.31 22.38
C ARG A 277 -6.76 -18.12 21.50
N PRO A 278 -7.63 -17.11 21.36
CA PRO A 278 -7.42 -16.02 20.41
C PRO A 278 -6.20 -15.20 20.82
N ILE A 279 -5.36 -14.89 19.83
CA ILE A 279 -4.31 -13.88 19.90
C ILE A 279 -4.41 -13.04 18.63
N GLU A 280 -3.85 -11.83 18.63
CA GLU A 280 -3.87 -10.93 17.46
C GLU A 280 -3.30 -11.60 16.22
N ALA A 281 -2.28 -12.44 16.41
CA ALA A 281 -1.62 -13.18 15.34
C ALA A 281 -2.48 -14.33 14.75
N LYS A 282 -3.58 -14.72 15.40
CA LYS A 282 -4.53 -15.70 14.87
C LYS A 282 -5.81 -15.06 14.38
N LEU A 283 -6.18 -13.88 14.90
CA LEU A 283 -7.44 -13.21 14.59
C LEU A 283 -7.26 -12.18 13.47
N THR A 284 -7.90 -12.45 12.33
CA THR A 284 -7.91 -11.53 11.19
C THR A 284 -9.28 -10.85 11.06
N SER A 285 -9.33 -9.55 11.34
CA SER A 285 -10.49 -8.71 11.01
C SER A 285 -10.56 -8.42 9.50
N VAL A 286 -11.71 -7.94 9.00
CA VAL A 286 -11.88 -7.63 7.57
C VAL A 286 -10.89 -6.57 7.06
N GLY A 287 -10.52 -5.58 7.88
CA GLY A 287 -9.51 -4.58 7.51
C GLY A 287 -8.10 -5.17 7.42
N GLN A 288 -7.78 -6.11 8.30
CA GLN A 288 -6.51 -6.84 8.28
C GLN A 288 -6.44 -7.81 7.10
N LEU A 289 -7.53 -8.54 6.82
CA LEU A 289 -7.68 -9.40 5.65
C LEU A 289 -7.46 -8.60 4.37
N ARG A 290 -8.12 -7.44 4.24
CA ARG A 290 -7.95 -6.56 3.08
C ARG A 290 -6.50 -6.10 2.90
N THR A 291 -5.75 -5.93 3.98
CA THR A 291 -4.33 -5.57 3.92
C THR A 291 -3.46 -6.76 3.47
N ILE A 292 -3.68 -7.95 4.04
CA ILE A 292 -2.95 -9.18 3.70
C ILE A 292 -3.16 -9.52 2.23
N LEU A 293 -4.43 -9.55 1.80
CA LEU A 293 -4.83 -10.01 0.46
C LEU A 293 -4.79 -8.90 -0.59
N GLY A 294 -4.70 -7.63 -0.21
CA GLY A 294 -4.62 -6.49 -1.11
C GLY A 294 -3.16 -6.02 -1.28
N PRO A 295 -2.76 -4.90 -0.65
CA PRO A 295 -1.47 -4.27 -0.90
C PRO A 295 -0.28 -5.19 -0.59
N ALA A 296 -0.32 -5.98 0.49
CA ALA A 296 0.79 -6.86 0.83
C ALA A 296 0.95 -8.01 -0.17
N ALA A 297 -0.15 -8.62 -0.62
CA ALA A 297 -0.12 -9.66 -1.66
C ALA A 297 0.34 -9.10 -3.02
N ILE A 298 -0.19 -7.95 -3.44
CA ILE A 298 0.19 -7.30 -4.69
C ILE A 298 1.67 -6.93 -4.70
N CYS A 299 2.19 -6.41 -3.58
CA CYS A 299 3.61 -6.10 -3.42
C CYS A 299 4.49 -7.37 -3.55
N LYS A 300 4.16 -8.46 -2.86
CA LYS A 300 4.90 -9.73 -2.95
C LYS A 300 4.87 -10.33 -4.37
N LEU A 301 3.73 -10.25 -5.05
CA LEU A 301 3.59 -10.71 -6.44
C LEU A 301 4.39 -9.83 -7.40
N ALA A 302 4.44 -8.51 -7.17
CA ALA A 302 5.31 -7.60 -7.91
C ALA A 302 6.80 -7.88 -7.68
N LEU A 303 7.21 -8.21 -6.45
CA LEU A 303 8.58 -8.64 -6.16
C LEU A 303 8.93 -9.94 -6.88
N ALA A 304 8.02 -10.92 -6.92
CA ALA A 304 8.25 -12.15 -7.66
C ALA A 304 8.48 -11.91 -9.16
N GLU A 305 7.72 -11.00 -9.75
CA GLU A 305 7.89 -10.60 -11.15
C GLU A 305 9.19 -9.82 -11.38
N THR A 306 9.47 -8.80 -10.57
CA THR A 306 10.59 -7.88 -10.79
C THR A 306 11.96 -8.45 -10.40
N LEU A 307 12.01 -9.45 -9.53
CA LEU A 307 13.24 -10.13 -9.13
C LEU A 307 13.47 -11.46 -9.87
N GLY A 308 12.52 -11.90 -10.70
CA GLY A 308 12.58 -13.18 -11.38
C GLY A 308 12.73 -14.35 -10.40
N GLU A 309 13.68 -15.26 -10.68
CA GLU A 309 13.92 -16.46 -9.87
C GLU A 309 14.17 -16.12 -8.39
N ALA A 310 14.93 -15.07 -8.10
CA ALA A 310 15.25 -14.65 -6.74
C ALA A 310 14.02 -14.26 -5.92
N GLY A 311 12.94 -13.80 -6.56
CA GLY A 311 11.69 -13.37 -5.91
C GLY A 311 10.58 -14.43 -5.86
N GLN A 312 10.78 -15.61 -6.45
CA GLN A 312 9.73 -16.64 -6.59
C GLN A 312 9.03 -16.99 -5.27
N GLU A 313 9.79 -17.10 -4.18
CA GLU A 313 9.24 -17.42 -2.86
C GLU A 313 8.20 -16.40 -2.39
N PHE A 314 8.39 -15.10 -2.67
CA PHE A 314 7.42 -14.06 -2.30
C PHE A 314 6.07 -14.30 -2.99
N GLY A 315 6.10 -14.59 -4.28
CA GLY A 315 4.90 -14.89 -5.07
C GLY A 315 4.21 -16.17 -4.61
N GLN A 316 4.98 -17.22 -4.35
CA GLN A 316 4.45 -18.49 -3.82
C GLN A 316 3.78 -18.31 -2.47
N TRP A 317 4.37 -17.52 -1.58
CA TRP A 317 3.77 -17.23 -0.28
C TRP A 317 2.48 -16.41 -0.44
N ALA A 318 2.47 -15.36 -1.26
CA ALA A 318 1.29 -14.56 -1.51
C ALA A 318 0.14 -15.37 -2.14
N ALA A 319 0.44 -16.21 -3.15
CA ALA A 319 -0.56 -17.07 -3.78
C ALA A 319 -1.15 -18.08 -2.79
N LYS A 320 -0.33 -18.68 -1.91
CA LYS A 320 -0.81 -19.58 -0.85
C LYS A 320 -1.73 -18.87 0.14
N ASP A 321 -1.42 -17.62 0.51
CA ASP A 321 -2.32 -16.83 1.37
C ASP A 321 -3.66 -16.57 0.67
N LEU A 322 -3.65 -16.10 -0.58
CA LEU A 322 -4.87 -15.88 -1.38
C LEU A 322 -5.72 -17.16 -1.49
N ILE A 323 -5.10 -18.31 -1.76
CA ILE A 323 -5.78 -19.60 -1.85
C ILE A 323 -6.40 -20.01 -0.51
N ALA A 324 -5.68 -19.86 0.61
CA ALA A 324 -6.18 -20.21 1.93
C ALA A 324 -7.41 -19.36 2.30
N TYR A 325 -7.35 -18.04 2.09
CA TYR A 325 -8.48 -17.16 2.36
C TYR A 325 -9.65 -17.38 1.40
N ALA A 326 -9.39 -17.69 0.12
CA ALA A 326 -10.44 -18.11 -0.82
C ALA A 326 -11.18 -19.37 -0.34
N THR A 327 -10.47 -20.29 0.32
CA THR A 327 -11.02 -21.57 0.76
C THR A 327 -11.79 -21.46 2.06
N HIS A 328 -11.27 -20.70 3.03
CA HIS A 328 -11.78 -20.72 4.40
C HIS A 328 -12.55 -19.44 4.80
N ALA A 329 -12.24 -18.31 4.17
CA ALA A 329 -12.77 -17.01 4.57
C ALA A 329 -13.70 -16.37 3.53
N TYR A 330 -13.90 -16.97 2.36
CA TYR A 330 -14.70 -16.39 1.27
C TYR A 330 -15.94 -17.24 0.95
N ASP A 331 -17.09 -16.57 0.78
CA ASP A 331 -18.31 -17.17 0.26
C ASP A 331 -18.54 -16.78 -1.20
N LEU A 332 -18.39 -17.78 -2.08
CA LEU A 332 -18.66 -17.64 -3.52
C LEU A 332 -20.13 -17.28 -3.80
N SER A 333 -21.06 -17.67 -2.93
CA SER A 333 -22.49 -17.48 -3.18
C SER A 333 -22.93 -16.01 -3.17
N ASP A 334 -22.23 -15.13 -2.45
CA ASP A 334 -22.64 -13.73 -2.26
C ASP A 334 -21.47 -12.73 -2.36
N ASN A 335 -20.29 -13.19 -2.76
CA ASN A 335 -19.07 -12.38 -2.87
C ASN A 335 -18.67 -11.75 -1.53
N THR A 336 -18.65 -12.52 -0.43
CA THR A 336 -18.27 -11.97 0.88
C THR A 336 -17.04 -12.63 1.48
N PHE A 337 -16.20 -11.80 2.12
CA PHE A 337 -15.10 -12.21 2.97
C PHE A 337 -15.49 -12.06 4.44
N HIS A 338 -15.21 -13.09 5.23
CA HIS A 338 -15.50 -13.15 6.65
C HIS A 338 -14.24 -12.87 7.48
N PRO A 339 -14.36 -12.13 8.60
CA PRO A 339 -13.33 -12.17 9.64
C PRO A 339 -13.20 -13.60 10.17
N VAL A 340 -11.96 -14.02 10.40
CA VAL A 340 -11.64 -15.44 10.62
C VAL A 340 -10.46 -15.58 11.59
N LEU A 341 -10.44 -16.69 12.32
CA LEU A 341 -9.24 -17.17 13.00
C LEU A 341 -8.40 -18.01 12.04
N THR A 342 -7.09 -18.14 12.27
CA THR A 342 -6.23 -19.01 11.45
C THR A 342 -6.66 -20.48 11.47
N SER A 343 -7.39 -20.93 12.51
CA SER A 343 -8.04 -22.26 12.55
C SER A 343 -9.16 -22.45 11.51
N GLY A 344 -9.60 -21.38 10.84
CA GLY A 344 -10.72 -21.39 9.90
C GLY A 344 -12.07 -21.05 10.54
N VAL A 345 -12.13 -20.86 11.86
CA VAL A 345 -13.35 -20.44 12.55
C VAL A 345 -13.75 -19.03 12.11
N ARG A 346 -14.93 -18.92 11.50
CA ARG A 346 -15.52 -17.64 11.09
C ARG A 346 -16.04 -16.88 12.31
N LEU A 347 -15.74 -15.59 12.34
CA LEU A 347 -16.12 -14.70 13.44
C LEU A 347 -17.39 -13.90 13.14
N THR A 348 -17.90 -13.95 11.90
CA THR A 348 -19.14 -13.26 11.52
C THR A 348 -20.30 -13.62 12.44
N GLY A 349 -21.04 -12.61 12.88
CA GLY A 349 -22.19 -12.79 13.77
C GLY A 349 -21.83 -12.84 15.26
N ILE A 350 -20.54 -12.97 15.62
CA ILE A 350 -20.11 -12.89 17.00
C ILE A 350 -20.26 -11.45 17.50
N ARG A 351 -21.02 -11.29 18.57
CA ARG A 351 -21.24 -10.01 19.25
C ARG A 351 -20.19 -9.81 20.34
N MET A 352 -19.48 -8.70 20.31
CA MET A 352 -18.41 -8.39 21.26
C MET A 352 -18.98 -8.18 22.67
N GLU A 353 -18.49 -8.93 23.65
CA GLU A 353 -18.93 -8.83 25.05
C GLU A 353 -18.24 -7.69 25.81
N LYS A 354 -17.09 -7.23 25.32
CA LYS A 354 -16.22 -6.21 25.92
C LYS A 354 -15.81 -5.17 24.87
N ASP A 355 -15.60 -3.94 25.34
CA ASP A 355 -14.88 -2.93 24.55
C ASP A 355 -13.44 -3.38 24.33
N GLY A 356 -12.88 -3.12 23.16
CA GLY A 356 -11.50 -3.47 22.87
C GLY A 356 -11.03 -3.05 21.49
N TYR A 357 -9.88 -3.58 21.11
CA TYR A 357 -9.18 -3.22 19.87
C TYR A 357 -9.99 -3.49 18.60
N TYR A 358 -10.84 -4.52 18.60
CA TYR A 358 -11.59 -4.94 17.43
C TYR A 358 -12.97 -4.28 17.31
N GLY A 359 -13.41 -3.52 18.33
CA GLY A 359 -14.69 -2.83 18.35
C GLY A 359 -15.22 -2.60 19.77
N ARG A 360 -16.38 -1.96 19.86
CA ARG A 360 -17.06 -1.67 21.13
C ARG A 360 -17.94 -2.84 21.55
N ARG A 361 -18.23 -2.93 22.83
CA ARG A 361 -19.21 -3.87 23.38
C ARG A 361 -20.53 -3.72 22.63
N GLY A 362 -21.06 -4.85 22.16
CA GLY A 362 -22.29 -4.90 21.37
C GLY A 362 -22.08 -4.82 19.87
N ASP A 363 -20.92 -4.37 19.38
CA ASP A 363 -20.58 -4.48 17.95
C ASP A 363 -20.56 -5.95 17.53
N VAL A 364 -20.84 -6.20 16.25
CA VAL A 364 -20.92 -7.55 15.68
C VAL A 364 -19.96 -7.62 14.50
N PHE A 365 -19.14 -8.67 14.45
CA PHE A 365 -18.31 -8.92 13.27
C PHE A 365 -19.19 -9.12 12.04
N GLN A 366 -19.01 -8.25 11.05
CA GLN A 366 -19.69 -8.30 9.76
C GLN A 366 -18.77 -8.85 8.67
N PRO A 367 -19.31 -9.59 7.69
CA PRO A 367 -18.57 -9.86 6.48
C PRO A 367 -18.48 -8.59 5.62
N VAL A 368 -17.57 -8.58 4.65
CA VAL A 368 -17.45 -7.50 3.66
C VAL A 368 -17.44 -8.05 2.25
N HIS A 369 -18.01 -7.33 1.30
CA HIS A 369 -17.93 -7.76 -0.09
C HIS A 369 -16.49 -7.72 -0.61
N GLY A 370 -16.14 -8.68 -1.46
CA GLY A 370 -14.92 -8.61 -2.25
C GLY A 370 -14.94 -7.37 -3.15
N ASP A 371 -13.93 -6.52 -3.01
CA ASP A 371 -13.84 -5.23 -3.72
C ASP A 371 -12.87 -5.31 -4.92
N ALA A 372 -12.76 -4.20 -5.65
CA ALA A 372 -11.89 -4.10 -6.82
C ALA A 372 -10.38 -4.25 -6.51
N LEU A 373 -9.94 -3.96 -5.28
CA LEU A 373 -8.56 -4.22 -4.88
C LEU A 373 -8.31 -5.72 -4.75
N LEU A 374 -9.27 -6.45 -4.18
CA LEU A 374 -9.20 -7.91 -4.12
C LEU A 374 -9.37 -8.54 -5.50
N PHE A 375 -10.21 -7.99 -6.39
CA PHE A 375 -10.24 -8.43 -7.80
C PHE A 375 -8.83 -8.40 -8.41
N TRP A 376 -8.14 -7.27 -8.29
CA TRP A 376 -6.78 -7.12 -8.81
C TRP A 376 -5.80 -8.14 -8.20
N SER A 377 -5.82 -8.32 -6.88
CA SER A 377 -4.89 -9.24 -6.22
C SER A 377 -5.15 -10.70 -6.57
N TYR A 378 -6.42 -11.13 -6.67
CA TYR A 378 -6.78 -12.49 -7.08
C TYR A 378 -6.44 -12.77 -8.55
N VAL A 379 -6.61 -11.79 -9.45
CA VAL A 379 -6.13 -11.92 -10.84
C VAL A 379 -4.61 -12.06 -10.89
N ARG A 380 -3.86 -11.20 -10.18
CA ARG A 380 -2.38 -11.32 -10.13
C ARG A 380 -1.95 -12.66 -9.54
N GLY A 381 -2.62 -13.12 -8.49
CA GLY A 381 -2.39 -14.43 -7.90
C GLY A 381 -2.62 -15.56 -8.92
N TYR A 382 -3.69 -15.46 -9.72
CA TYR A 382 -3.96 -16.42 -10.78
C TYR A 382 -2.87 -16.40 -11.87
N ARG A 383 -2.47 -15.21 -12.35
CA ARG A 383 -1.38 -15.10 -13.34
C ARG A 383 -0.07 -15.74 -12.84
N PHE A 384 0.19 -15.69 -11.54
CA PHE A 384 1.37 -16.30 -10.93
C PHE A 384 1.25 -17.82 -10.74
N ALA A 385 0.13 -18.31 -10.20
CA ALA A 385 0.00 -19.69 -9.72
C ALA A 385 -0.92 -20.61 -10.55
N ALA A 386 -1.73 -20.04 -11.45
CA ALA A 386 -2.73 -20.74 -12.26
C ALA A 386 -3.74 -21.62 -11.46
N ASP A 387 -3.98 -21.30 -10.18
CA ASP A 387 -4.90 -22.06 -9.33
C ASP A 387 -6.37 -21.69 -9.62
N PRO A 388 -7.25 -22.66 -9.94
CA PRO A 388 -8.64 -22.40 -10.33
C PRO A 388 -9.49 -21.74 -9.23
N ARG A 389 -9.10 -21.86 -7.95
CA ARG A 389 -9.78 -21.17 -6.84
C ARG A 389 -9.59 -19.66 -6.94
N LEU A 390 -8.39 -19.22 -7.35
CA LEU A 390 -8.09 -17.80 -7.54
C LEU A 390 -8.95 -17.22 -8.67
N TRP A 391 -9.08 -17.95 -9.78
CA TRP A 391 -9.98 -17.57 -10.88
C TRP A 391 -11.44 -17.49 -10.41
N SER A 392 -11.91 -18.48 -9.65
CA SER A 392 -13.29 -18.52 -9.17
C SER A 392 -13.64 -17.30 -8.30
N VAL A 393 -12.73 -16.91 -7.40
CA VAL A 393 -12.89 -15.69 -6.58
C VAL A 393 -12.84 -14.44 -7.45
N ALA A 394 -11.84 -14.30 -8.32
CA ALA A 394 -11.72 -13.15 -9.22
C ALA A 394 -12.97 -12.97 -10.09
N ARG A 395 -13.47 -14.06 -10.68
CA ARG A 395 -14.69 -14.06 -11.48
C ARG A 395 -15.90 -13.63 -10.67
N ARG A 396 -16.05 -14.16 -9.44
CA ARG A 396 -17.18 -13.80 -8.58
C ARG A 396 -17.15 -12.33 -8.15
N ILE A 397 -15.97 -11.81 -7.82
CA ILE A 397 -15.79 -10.38 -7.55
C ILE A 397 -16.12 -9.57 -8.81
N GLY A 398 -15.60 -9.93 -9.98
CA GLY A 398 -15.86 -9.23 -11.25
C GLY A 398 -17.34 -9.15 -11.61
N LEU A 399 -18.09 -10.24 -11.42
CA LEU A 399 -19.55 -10.26 -11.57
C LEU A 399 -20.24 -9.29 -10.62
N HIS A 400 -19.85 -9.28 -9.34
CA HIS A 400 -20.42 -8.39 -8.33
C HIS A 400 -20.09 -6.91 -8.59
N LEU A 401 -18.91 -6.62 -9.15
CA LEU A 401 -18.51 -5.27 -9.56
C LEU A 401 -19.23 -4.76 -10.81
N GLY A 402 -20.01 -5.62 -11.50
CA GLY A 402 -20.68 -5.25 -12.74
C GLY A 402 -19.77 -5.23 -13.96
N LEU A 403 -18.65 -5.96 -13.94
CA LEU A 403 -17.77 -6.11 -15.12
C LEU A 403 -18.36 -7.03 -16.19
N GLY A 404 -19.33 -7.87 -15.81
CA GLY A 404 -19.72 -9.05 -16.58
C GLY A 404 -18.90 -10.26 -16.19
N ASP A 405 -18.91 -11.28 -17.03
CA ASP A 405 -18.18 -12.52 -16.80
C ASP A 405 -16.78 -12.44 -17.41
N ILE A 406 -15.74 -12.58 -16.58
CA ILE A 406 -14.36 -12.64 -17.07
C ILE A 406 -14.03 -13.96 -17.77
N GLY A 407 -14.96 -14.92 -17.78
CA GLY A 407 -14.83 -16.26 -18.35
C GLY A 407 -15.20 -17.32 -17.32
N LEU A 408 -16.03 -18.30 -17.72
CA LEU A 408 -16.50 -19.38 -16.84
C LEU A 408 -15.34 -20.13 -16.17
N GLU A 409 -14.31 -20.38 -16.97
CA GLU A 409 -13.01 -20.89 -16.58
C GLU A 409 -11.93 -20.08 -17.29
N ALA A 410 -10.69 -20.20 -16.83
CA ALA A 410 -9.59 -19.47 -17.45
C ALA A 410 -9.38 -19.95 -18.90
N GLY A 411 -9.29 -18.98 -19.82
CA GLY A 411 -9.11 -19.23 -21.25
C GLY A 411 -10.44 -19.36 -22.01
N ALA A 412 -11.57 -19.48 -21.32
CA ALA A 412 -12.87 -19.34 -21.94
C ALA A 412 -13.09 -17.89 -22.42
N ALA A 413 -13.88 -17.74 -23.49
CA ALA A 413 -14.22 -16.42 -23.99
C ALA A 413 -14.97 -15.61 -22.90
N PRO A 414 -14.52 -14.37 -22.61
CA PRO A 414 -15.17 -13.54 -21.61
C PRO A 414 -16.48 -12.95 -22.14
N ALA A 415 -17.45 -12.71 -21.26
CA ALA A 415 -18.70 -12.01 -21.55
C ALA A 415 -18.77 -10.73 -20.71
N LEU A 416 -17.85 -9.81 -21.01
CA LEU A 416 -17.74 -8.51 -20.32
C LEU A 416 -18.86 -7.57 -20.79
N LEU A 417 -19.36 -6.75 -19.87
CA LEU A 417 -20.43 -5.81 -20.19
C LEU A 417 -19.89 -4.59 -20.95
N GLU A 418 -20.61 -4.17 -21.99
CA GLU A 418 -20.29 -3.00 -22.82
C GLU A 418 -20.17 -1.70 -22.02
N THR A 419 -20.93 -1.55 -20.94
CA THR A 419 -20.84 -0.35 -20.08
C THR A 419 -19.95 -0.57 -18.86
N ALA A 420 -19.50 -1.81 -18.61
CA ALA A 420 -18.91 -2.24 -17.33
C ALA A 420 -19.71 -1.73 -16.12
N GLY A 421 -21.04 -1.64 -16.24
CA GLY A 421 -21.92 -1.11 -15.19
C GLY A 421 -21.67 0.36 -14.81
N GLY A 422 -20.93 1.12 -15.62
CA GLY A 422 -20.47 2.46 -15.26
C GLY A 422 -19.41 2.46 -14.15
N LEU A 423 -18.71 1.34 -13.92
CA LEU A 423 -17.70 1.19 -12.87
C LEU A 423 -16.55 2.19 -13.03
N ARG A 424 -16.20 2.87 -11.94
CA ARG A 424 -15.17 3.91 -11.85
C ARG A 424 -14.10 3.50 -10.85
N SER A 425 -13.44 2.37 -11.10
CA SER A 425 -12.46 1.82 -10.16
C SER A 425 -11.09 1.63 -10.80
N PRO A 426 -10.06 2.36 -10.33
CA PRO A 426 -8.71 2.20 -10.85
C PRO A 426 -8.18 0.78 -10.58
N HIS A 427 -8.53 0.16 -9.44
CA HIS A 427 -8.13 -1.21 -9.13
C HIS A 427 -8.78 -2.25 -10.05
N ALA A 428 -10.06 -2.08 -10.41
CA ALA A 428 -10.72 -3.01 -11.34
C ALA A 428 -10.09 -2.95 -12.73
N MET A 429 -9.75 -1.74 -13.18
CA MET A 429 -8.98 -1.51 -14.41
C MET A 429 -7.62 -2.23 -14.36
N MET A 430 -6.88 -2.13 -13.26
CA MET A 430 -5.62 -2.87 -13.10
C MET A 430 -5.82 -4.39 -13.14
N GLY A 431 -6.89 -4.92 -12.54
CA GLY A 431 -7.22 -6.35 -12.65
C GLY A 431 -7.51 -6.78 -14.11
N LEU A 432 -8.21 -5.95 -14.89
CA LEU A 432 -8.46 -6.22 -16.31
C LEU A 432 -7.16 -6.16 -17.15
N LEU A 433 -6.27 -5.20 -16.86
CA LEU A 433 -4.95 -5.15 -17.48
C LEU A 433 -4.12 -6.40 -17.16
N GLU A 434 -4.19 -6.93 -15.95
CA GLU A 434 -3.49 -8.17 -15.60
C GLU A 434 -4.08 -9.39 -16.35
N LEU A 435 -5.39 -9.44 -16.59
CA LEU A 435 -6.01 -10.47 -17.44
C LEU A 435 -5.55 -10.36 -18.89
N TYR A 436 -5.43 -9.13 -19.43
CA TYR A 436 -4.85 -8.90 -20.75
C TYR A 436 -3.38 -9.33 -20.81
N ARG A 437 -2.55 -8.95 -19.83
CA ARG A 437 -1.13 -9.36 -19.75
C ARG A 437 -0.97 -10.88 -19.70
N TRP A 438 -1.91 -11.59 -19.07
CA TRP A 438 -1.89 -13.05 -18.99
C TRP A 438 -2.31 -13.73 -20.30
N SER A 439 -3.36 -13.23 -20.96
CA SER A 439 -4.00 -13.94 -22.09
C SER A 439 -3.69 -13.38 -23.47
N GLY A 440 -3.31 -12.11 -23.57
CA GLY A 440 -3.30 -11.34 -24.81
C GLY A 440 -4.70 -11.07 -25.40
N ALA A 441 -5.78 -11.39 -24.68
CA ALA A 441 -7.13 -11.27 -25.22
C ALA A 441 -7.63 -9.81 -25.15
N GLU A 442 -7.83 -9.20 -26.32
CA GLU A 442 -8.32 -7.83 -26.50
C GLU A 442 -9.57 -7.46 -25.69
N PRO A 443 -10.59 -8.35 -25.50
CA PRO A 443 -11.77 -8.00 -24.71
C PRO A 443 -11.44 -7.50 -23.29
N TYR A 444 -10.38 -7.98 -22.65
CA TYR A 444 -9.95 -7.49 -21.34
C TYR A 444 -9.32 -6.09 -21.43
N LEU A 445 -8.52 -5.82 -22.47
CA LEU A 445 -7.94 -4.50 -22.70
C LEU A 445 -9.02 -3.47 -23.04
N ASP A 446 -9.99 -3.85 -23.87
CA ASP A 446 -11.16 -3.03 -24.20
C ASP A 446 -11.99 -2.71 -22.94
N ALA A 447 -12.19 -3.69 -22.06
CA ALA A 447 -12.88 -3.46 -20.79
C ALA A 447 -12.05 -2.56 -19.86
N ALA A 448 -10.74 -2.71 -19.81
CA ALA A 448 -9.86 -1.83 -19.05
C ALA A 448 -9.95 -0.39 -19.56
N GLU A 449 -9.93 -0.19 -20.89
CA GLU A 449 -10.12 1.11 -21.54
C GLU A 449 -11.46 1.74 -21.16
N ARG A 450 -12.56 0.98 -21.20
CA ARG A 450 -13.89 1.45 -20.78
C ARG A 450 -13.93 1.87 -19.32
N VAL A 451 -13.40 1.04 -18.40
CA VAL A 451 -13.35 1.39 -16.97
C VAL A 451 -12.46 2.62 -16.74
N GLY A 452 -11.34 2.74 -17.46
CA GLY A 452 -10.46 3.90 -17.42
C GLY A 452 -11.14 5.19 -17.90
N LEU A 453 -11.91 5.12 -18.99
CA LEU A 453 -12.71 6.25 -19.48
C LEU A 453 -13.85 6.62 -18.51
N ASN A 454 -14.52 5.62 -17.91
CA ASN A 454 -15.54 5.87 -16.88
C ASN A 454 -14.93 6.55 -15.65
N LEU A 455 -13.76 6.09 -15.21
CA LEU A 455 -13.00 6.70 -14.13
C LEU A 455 -12.68 8.15 -14.50
N LEU A 456 -12.04 8.38 -15.65
CA LEU A 456 -11.70 9.71 -16.14
C LEU A 456 -12.91 10.66 -16.13
N HIS A 457 -14.03 10.28 -16.75
CA HIS A 457 -15.24 11.11 -16.79
C HIS A 457 -15.87 11.34 -15.41
N GLY A 458 -15.66 10.41 -14.48
CA GLY A 458 -16.26 10.43 -13.16
C GLY A 458 -15.45 11.18 -12.10
N SER A 459 -14.12 11.19 -12.22
CA SER A 459 -13.21 11.75 -11.20
C SER A 459 -12.38 12.94 -11.69
N PHE A 460 -12.20 13.13 -13.00
CA PHE A 460 -11.38 14.23 -13.51
C PHE A 460 -12.19 15.50 -13.72
N ARG A 461 -11.84 16.55 -12.97
CA ARG A 461 -12.51 17.86 -12.99
C ARG A 461 -11.46 18.96 -12.83
N ASP A 462 -11.55 19.99 -13.66
CA ASP A 462 -10.70 21.18 -13.59
C ASP A 462 -9.19 20.84 -13.55
N GLY A 463 -8.81 19.79 -14.28
CA GLY A 463 -7.44 19.30 -14.35
C GLY A 463 -6.94 18.54 -13.13
N TYR A 464 -7.83 18.05 -12.26
CA TYR A 464 -7.50 17.24 -11.08
C TYR A 464 -8.36 15.97 -10.99
N PHE A 465 -7.81 14.93 -10.37
CA PHE A 465 -8.57 13.73 -9.98
C PHE A 465 -9.13 13.90 -8.57
N LEU A 466 -10.46 13.86 -8.47
CA LEU A 466 -11.19 14.05 -7.22
C LEU A 466 -11.76 12.72 -6.72
N ARG A 467 -11.68 12.51 -5.41
CA ARG A 467 -12.23 11.31 -4.76
C ARG A 467 -13.75 11.29 -4.81
N SER A 468 -14.38 12.46 -4.65
CA SER A 468 -15.81 12.64 -4.82
C SER A 468 -16.11 13.95 -5.56
N PRO A 469 -17.27 14.07 -6.23
CA PRO A 469 -17.66 15.32 -6.90
C PRO A 469 -17.76 16.54 -5.94
N GLY A 470 -17.89 16.30 -4.63
CA GLY A 470 -17.98 17.33 -3.62
C GLY A 470 -16.68 17.60 -2.85
N SER A 471 -15.57 16.95 -3.23
CA SER A 471 -14.28 17.13 -2.55
C SER A 471 -13.83 18.59 -2.63
N GLU A 472 -13.65 19.22 -1.46
CA GLU A 472 -13.11 20.58 -1.37
C GLU A 472 -11.61 20.61 -1.65
N ASN A 473 -10.91 19.57 -1.21
CA ASN A 473 -9.47 19.41 -1.40
C ASN A 473 -9.18 18.12 -2.16
N MET A 474 -8.08 18.15 -2.91
CA MET A 474 -7.50 16.98 -3.57
C MET A 474 -6.11 16.70 -3.02
N LYS A 475 -5.71 15.42 -3.05
CA LYS A 475 -4.37 14.97 -2.68
C LYS A 475 -3.55 14.81 -3.97
N LEU A 476 -2.33 15.34 -4.00
CA LEU A 476 -1.43 15.16 -5.13
C LEU A 476 -0.94 13.71 -5.25
N ASP A 477 -0.95 12.91 -4.20
CA ASP A 477 -0.71 11.48 -4.34
C ASP A 477 -1.96 10.74 -4.79
N CYS A 478 -2.13 10.72 -6.11
CA CYS A 478 -3.31 10.19 -6.77
C CYS A 478 -2.95 8.88 -7.51
N PRO A 479 -3.36 7.71 -6.99
CA PRO A 479 -3.14 6.45 -7.69
C PRO A 479 -3.89 6.36 -9.03
N GLU A 480 -5.02 7.07 -9.19
CA GLU A 480 -5.77 7.12 -10.45
C GLU A 480 -4.91 7.65 -11.60
N ALA A 481 -4.13 8.71 -11.38
CA ALA A 481 -3.27 9.28 -12.40
C ALA A 481 -2.21 8.28 -12.88
N LEU A 482 -1.56 7.58 -11.95
CA LEU A 482 -0.57 6.55 -12.28
C LEU A 482 -1.19 5.37 -13.03
N MET A 483 -2.30 4.83 -12.53
CA MET A 483 -2.94 3.66 -13.14
C MET A 483 -3.54 4.00 -14.51
N LEU A 484 -4.06 5.22 -14.72
CA LEU A 484 -4.50 5.68 -16.04
C LEU A 484 -3.33 5.87 -17.00
N LEU A 485 -2.16 6.27 -16.51
CA LEU A 485 -0.94 6.34 -17.30
C LEU A 485 -0.48 4.95 -17.74
N GLU A 486 -0.52 3.95 -16.85
CA GLU A 486 -0.22 2.56 -17.18
C GLU A 486 -1.19 2.01 -18.24
N LEU A 487 -2.49 2.27 -18.11
CA LEU A 487 -3.46 1.90 -19.14
C LEU A 487 -3.16 2.60 -20.48
N ALA A 488 -2.90 3.90 -20.47
CA ALA A 488 -2.57 4.65 -21.68
C ALA A 488 -1.31 4.11 -22.35
N ALA A 489 -0.31 3.70 -21.58
CA ALA A 489 0.91 3.06 -22.07
C ALA A 489 0.63 1.69 -22.68
N ALA A 490 -0.18 0.85 -22.01
CA ALA A 490 -0.57 -0.47 -22.49
C ALA A 490 -1.32 -0.39 -23.84
N LEU A 491 -2.28 0.55 -23.96
CA LEU A 491 -3.03 0.79 -25.20
C LEU A 491 -2.16 1.24 -26.38
N ARG A 492 -0.95 1.75 -26.09
CA ARG A 492 0.05 2.19 -27.08
C ARG A 492 1.17 1.17 -27.29
N GLY A 493 1.12 0.00 -26.64
CA GLY A 493 2.19 -0.99 -26.68
C GLY A 493 3.49 -0.53 -26.00
N ARG A 494 3.42 0.39 -25.04
CA ARG A 494 4.56 1.01 -24.34
C ARG A 494 4.49 0.81 -22.82
N ALA A 495 3.83 -0.26 -22.36
CA ALA A 495 3.57 -0.50 -20.93
C ALA A 495 4.85 -0.48 -20.06
N GLU A 496 5.95 -1.03 -20.59
CA GLU A 496 7.25 -1.14 -19.92
C GLU A 496 7.89 0.23 -19.56
N GLU A 497 7.43 1.32 -20.17
CA GLU A 497 7.99 2.66 -19.95
C GLU A 497 7.43 3.35 -18.69
N VAL A 498 6.31 2.87 -18.16
CA VAL A 498 5.68 3.44 -16.97
C VAL A 498 6.06 2.62 -15.73
N PRO A 499 6.55 3.26 -14.65
CA PRO A 499 6.81 2.56 -13.40
C PRO A 499 5.54 1.89 -12.85
N ALA A 500 5.60 0.60 -12.55
CA ALA A 500 4.45 -0.16 -12.08
C ALA A 500 3.89 0.34 -10.74
N CYS A 501 2.57 0.37 -10.63
CA CYS A 501 1.84 0.54 -9.39
C CYS A 501 1.86 -0.76 -8.57
N VAL A 502 2.29 -0.65 -7.31
CA VAL A 502 2.39 -1.79 -6.38
C VAL A 502 1.38 -1.70 -5.23
N ALA A 503 0.24 -1.03 -5.47
CA ALA A 503 -0.83 -0.81 -4.50
C ALA A 503 -0.37 -0.10 -3.21
N GLY A 504 0.52 0.89 -3.35
CA GLY A 504 0.95 1.72 -2.24
C GLY A 504 -0.21 2.51 -1.62
N GLN A 505 -0.11 2.82 -0.34
CA GLN A 505 -1.08 3.60 0.42
C GLN A 505 -0.34 4.66 1.23
N SER A 506 -0.55 5.91 0.86
CA SER A 506 -0.02 7.06 1.59
C SER A 506 -0.98 7.49 2.70
N PHE A 507 -0.44 7.99 3.82
CA PHE A 507 -1.24 8.67 4.83
C PHE A 507 -0.35 9.55 5.72
N PHE A 508 -0.96 10.58 6.31
CA PHE A 508 -0.41 11.32 7.43
C PHE A 508 -1.42 11.29 8.57
N GLY A 509 -0.97 10.95 9.77
CA GLY A 509 -1.78 10.87 10.97
C GLY A 509 -1.16 11.66 12.11
N ALA A 510 -1.92 12.57 12.68
CA ALA A 510 -1.51 13.39 13.82
C ALA A 510 -2.73 13.86 14.61
N ALA A 511 -2.51 14.46 15.78
CA ALA A 511 -3.53 15.28 16.42
C ALA A 511 -3.98 16.41 15.49
N TYR A 512 -5.30 16.59 15.39
CA TYR A 512 -5.95 17.71 14.74
C TYR A 512 -6.75 18.53 15.75
N ASP A 513 -6.63 19.86 15.69
CA ASP A 513 -7.23 20.77 16.65
C ASP A 513 -8.75 20.53 16.81
N GLY A 514 -9.18 20.23 18.04
CA GLY A 514 -10.56 19.94 18.39
C GLY A 514 -11.07 18.53 18.04
N LEU A 515 -10.29 17.70 17.33
CA LEU A 515 -10.72 16.38 16.84
C LEU A 515 -9.83 15.21 17.30
N GLY A 516 -8.71 15.48 17.99
CA GLY A 516 -7.77 14.45 18.42
C GLY A 516 -7.03 13.81 17.24
N HIS A 517 -6.57 12.56 17.37
CA HIS A 517 -5.81 11.91 16.29
C HIS A 517 -6.69 11.66 15.06
N GLN A 518 -6.28 12.20 13.92
CA GLN A 518 -6.97 12.09 12.63
C GLN A 518 -6.00 11.60 11.56
N ILE A 519 -6.54 11.11 10.44
CA ILE A 519 -5.77 10.73 9.24
C ILE A 519 -6.18 11.63 8.08
N ASP A 520 -5.22 12.19 7.36
CA ASP A 520 -5.38 13.12 6.23
C ASP A 520 -6.40 12.64 5.18
N ASN A 521 -6.27 11.41 4.68
CA ASN A 521 -7.18 10.81 3.71
C ASN A 521 -8.62 10.77 4.21
N SER A 522 -8.80 10.65 5.53
CA SER A 522 -10.10 10.56 6.16
C SER A 522 -10.62 11.89 6.66
N LEU A 523 -9.84 12.98 6.64
CA LEU A 523 -10.25 14.27 7.19
C LEU A 523 -10.28 15.35 6.10
N LEU A 524 -9.19 15.48 5.35
CA LEU A 524 -8.95 16.59 4.42
C LEU A 524 -9.34 16.24 2.98
N TYR A 525 -9.18 14.97 2.58
CA TYR A 525 -9.33 14.50 1.20
C TYR A 525 -10.53 13.56 1.01
N ARG A 526 -11.70 13.96 1.52
CA ARG A 526 -12.94 13.18 1.48
C ARG A 526 -13.65 13.24 0.13
#